data_AF-A0A154P5Y6-F1
#
_entry.id   AF-A0A154P5Y6-F1
#
_cell.length_a   1.000
_cell.length_b   1.000
_cell.length_c   1.000
_cell.angle_alpha   90.00
_cell.angle_beta   90.00
_cell.angle_gamma   90.00
#
_symmetry.space_group_name_H-M   'P 1'
#
loop_
_entity.id
_entity.type
_entity.pdbx_description
1 polymer ?
#
loop_
_entity_poly.entity_id
_entity_poly.type
_entity_poly.pdbx_seq_one_letter_code
_entity_poly.pdbx_strand_id
1 'polypeptide(L)'
;MDNSKYRNKNRNRDNNKTKEMESSHNIKILQINLNRCRLAQDIMDRTTDEEEIDVVIVSEPYKTPSNWFRQRRAGCDLDHRKGKQ
;
A
#
# COMPACT_ATOMS: atom_id res chain seq x y z
N MET A 1 5.36 -60.46 11.60
CA MET A 1 5.26 -58.99 11.47
C MET A 1 6.15 -58.60 10.30
N ASP A 2 5.59 -58.54 9.10
CA ASP A 2 6.33 -58.36 7.85
C ASP A 2 6.60 -56.88 7.58
N ASN A 3 7.86 -56.49 7.72
CA ASN A 3 8.32 -55.12 7.55
C ASN A 3 8.98 -54.97 6.16
N SER A 4 8.15 -54.95 5.11
CA SER A 4 8.59 -54.78 3.73
C SER A 4 7.44 -54.19 2.93
N LYS A 5 7.44 -52.86 2.72
CA LYS A 5 6.83 -52.17 1.55
C LYS A 5 6.83 -50.64 1.63
N TYR A 6 7.90 -50.00 2.10
CA TYR A 6 8.10 -48.57 1.81
C TYR A 6 8.95 -48.40 0.55
N ARG A 7 8.32 -48.66 -0.60
CA ARG A 7 8.87 -48.41 -1.94
C ARG A 7 8.73 -46.92 -2.25
N ASN A 8 9.73 -46.13 -1.88
CA ASN A 8 9.76 -44.70 -2.22
C ASN A 8 10.08 -44.55 -3.73
N LYS A 9 9.09 -44.10 -4.51
CA LYS A 9 9.25 -43.82 -5.94
C LYS A 9 9.67 -42.36 -6.11
N ASN A 10 10.92 -42.14 -6.52
CA ASN A 10 11.40 -40.86 -7.05
C ASN A 10 10.48 -40.41 -8.18
N ARG A 11 9.71 -39.35 -7.93
CA ARG A 11 9.03 -38.58 -8.96
C ARG A 11 9.91 -37.38 -9.29
N ASN A 12 10.80 -37.55 -10.27
CA ASN A 12 11.28 -36.40 -11.04
C ASN A 12 10.06 -35.75 -11.66
N ARG A 13 9.67 -34.60 -11.12
CA ARG A 13 8.67 -33.73 -11.73
C ARG A 13 9.44 -32.63 -12.43
N ASP A 14 9.72 -32.88 -13.70
CA ASP A 14 10.23 -31.88 -14.64
C ASP A 14 9.19 -30.76 -14.73
N ASN A 15 9.34 -29.72 -13.91
CA ASN A 15 8.48 -28.54 -13.94
C ASN A 15 9.08 -27.47 -14.87
N ASN A 16 9.32 -27.83 -16.13
CA ASN A 16 9.43 -26.84 -17.19
C ASN A 16 8.09 -26.83 -17.92
N LYS A 17 7.30 -25.76 -17.73
CA LYS A 17 6.40 -25.13 -18.73
C LYS A 17 5.11 -24.55 -18.12
N THR A 18 5.25 -23.35 -17.54
CA THR A 18 4.32 -22.23 -17.78
C THR A 18 5.11 -20.94 -17.52
N LYS A 19 5.63 -20.31 -18.58
CA LYS A 19 6.04 -18.90 -18.52
C LYS A 19 4.76 -18.09 -18.56
N GLU A 20 4.08 -17.99 -17.42
CA GLU A 20 3.14 -16.91 -17.22
C GLU A 20 3.98 -15.63 -17.18
N MET A 21 3.60 -14.66 -18.01
CA MET A 21 4.19 -13.34 -18.04
C MET A 21 3.71 -12.62 -16.77
N GLU A 22 4.27 -13.01 -15.62
CA GLU A 22 4.12 -12.28 -14.38
C GLU A 22 4.80 -10.93 -14.59
N SER A 23 4.01 -9.96 -15.06
CA SER A 23 4.32 -8.56 -14.86
C SER A 23 4.24 -8.33 -13.36
N SER A 24 5.34 -8.59 -12.66
CA SER A 24 5.51 -8.22 -11.26
C SER A 24 5.36 -6.71 -11.17
N HIS A 25 4.13 -6.24 -11.02
CA HIS A 25 3.82 -4.84 -10.82
C HIS A 25 4.31 -4.46 -9.43
N ASN A 26 5.52 -3.89 -9.39
CA ASN A 26 6.13 -3.41 -8.16
C ASN A 26 5.50 -2.07 -7.80
N ILE A 27 4.62 -2.08 -6.79
CA ILE A 27 3.98 -0.87 -6.28
C ILE A 27 4.97 -0.13 -5.38
N LYS A 28 5.31 1.10 -5.73
CA LYS A 28 6.18 1.97 -4.93
C LYS A 28 5.34 2.80 -3.97
N ILE A 29 5.61 2.64 -2.67
CA ILE A 29 4.92 3.38 -1.61
C ILE A 29 5.94 4.23 -0.85
N LEU A 30 5.66 5.53 -0.75
CA LEU A 30 6.43 6.47 0.06
C LEU A 30 5.62 6.88 1.29
N GLN A 31 6.15 6.64 2.49
CA GLN A 31 5.59 7.18 3.72
C GLN A 31 6.55 8.21 4.31
N ILE A 32 6.07 9.43 4.54
CA ILE A 32 6.91 10.55 4.99
C ILE A 32 6.19 11.45 5.99
N ASN A 33 6.96 12.02 6.92
CA ASN A 33 6.53 13.14 7.74
C ASN A 33 7.16 14.42 7.22
N LEU A 34 6.34 15.41 6.85
CA LEU A 34 6.82 16.69 6.32
C LEU A 34 7.09 17.73 7.41
N ASN A 35 6.78 17.46 8.68
CA ASN A 35 6.94 18.37 9.83
C ASN A 35 6.41 19.79 9.53
N ARG A 36 5.31 19.90 8.80
CA ARG A 36 4.71 21.16 8.32
C ARG A 36 5.65 22.05 7.49
N CYS A 37 6.72 21.49 6.93
CA CYS A 37 7.72 22.22 6.16
C CYS A 37 7.26 22.39 4.70
N ARG A 38 7.16 23.64 4.24
CA ARG A 38 6.80 23.97 2.86
C ARG A 38 7.78 23.38 1.85
N LEU A 39 9.08 23.59 2.08
CA LEU A 39 10.12 23.11 1.17
C LEU A 39 10.12 21.58 1.07
N ALA A 40 9.91 20.88 2.19
CA ALA A 40 9.81 19.43 2.18
C ALA A 40 8.64 18.95 1.33
N GLN A 41 7.49 19.64 1.38
CA GLN A 41 6.34 19.33 0.52
C GLN A 41 6.64 19.61 -0.95
N ASP A 42 7.23 20.77 -1.27
CA ASP A 42 7.58 21.16 -2.65
C ASP A 42 8.60 20.18 -3.27
N ILE A 43 9.56 19.67 -2.47
CA ILE A 43 10.52 18.65 -2.90
C ILE A 43 9.82 17.31 -3.08
N MET A 44 9.00 16.89 -2.11
CA MET A 44 8.26 15.63 -2.17
C MET A 44 7.43 15.55 -3.44
N ASP A 45 6.67 16.59 -3.80
CA ASP A 45 5.83 16.61 -5.01
C ASP A 45 6.65 16.32 -6.29
N ARG A 46 7.88 16.85 -6.39
CA ARG A 46 8.77 16.57 -7.52
C ARG A 46 9.34 15.16 -7.47
N THR A 47 9.84 14.75 -6.31
CA THR A 47 10.45 13.43 -6.11
C THR A 47 9.43 12.32 -6.36
N THR A 48 8.15 12.53 -6.04
CA THR A 48 7.11 11.52 -6.27
C THR A 48 6.84 11.30 -7.76
N ASP A 49 6.91 12.36 -8.56
CA ASP A 49 6.79 12.27 -10.02
C ASP A 49 8.07 11.64 -10.63
N GLU A 50 9.25 12.10 -10.21
CA GLU A 50 10.55 11.65 -10.73
C GLU A 50 10.81 10.16 -10.46
N GLU A 51 10.45 9.68 -9.27
CA GLU A 51 10.66 8.28 -8.86
C GLU A 51 9.49 7.35 -9.23
N GLU A 52 8.46 7.88 -9.91
CA GLU A 52 7.24 7.17 -10.27
C GLU A 52 6.59 6.48 -9.06
N ILE A 53 6.37 7.24 -7.98
CA ILE A 53 5.74 6.72 -6.75
C ILE A 53 4.23 6.58 -6.96
N ASP A 54 3.69 5.38 -6.73
CA ASP A 54 2.26 5.12 -6.91
C ASP A 54 1.41 5.68 -5.75
N VAL A 55 1.90 5.57 -4.53
CA VAL A 55 1.16 5.95 -3.33
C VAL A 55 2.06 6.70 -2.34
N VAL A 56 1.59 7.87 -1.90
CA VAL A 56 2.27 8.68 -0.89
C VAL A 56 1.39 8.80 0.36
N ILE A 57 1.94 8.43 1.51
CA ILE A 57 1.30 8.58 2.82
C ILE A 57 2.02 9.70 3.57
N VAL A 58 1.35 10.84 3.68
CA VAL A 58 1.92 12.05 4.28
C VAL A 58 1.40 12.26 5.70
N SER A 59 2.32 12.51 6.62
CA SER A 59 2.02 13.03 7.97
C SER A 59 2.49 14.48 8.12
N GLU A 60 1.71 15.26 8.86
CA GLU A 60 1.94 16.70 9.13
C GLU A 60 2.29 17.55 7.88
N PRO A 61 1.43 17.60 6.86
CA PRO A 61 1.71 18.41 5.68
C PRO A 61 1.72 19.90 6.00
N TYR A 62 2.48 20.69 5.22
CA TYR A 62 2.45 22.16 5.31
C TYR A 62 1.08 22.71 4.91
N LYS A 63 0.52 22.19 3.82
CA LYS A 63 -0.87 22.41 3.39
C LYS A 63 -1.46 21.10 2.88
N THR A 64 -2.77 20.92 3.04
CA THR A 64 -3.50 19.79 2.45
C THR A 64 -4.26 20.26 1.21
N PRO A 65 -3.79 19.94 0.00
CA PRO A 65 -4.53 20.17 -1.24
C PRO A 65 -5.92 19.52 -1.21
N SER A 66 -6.89 20.12 -1.90
CA SER A 66 -8.27 19.64 -1.95
C SER A 66 -8.42 18.28 -2.65
N ASN A 67 -7.44 17.91 -3.48
CA ASN A 67 -7.37 16.64 -4.19
C ASN A 67 -6.70 15.52 -3.39
N TRP A 68 -6.24 15.78 -2.15
CA TRP A 68 -5.66 14.73 -1.30
C TRP A 68 -6.73 13.99 -0.52
N PHE A 69 -6.59 12.67 -0.42
CA PHE A 69 -7.38 11.88 0.49
C PHE A 69 -6.96 12.18 1.93
N ARG A 70 -7.92 12.63 2.75
CA ARG A 70 -7.70 12.89 4.17
C ARG A 70 -8.55 11.94 4.99
N GLN A 71 -7.93 11.27 5.96
CA GLN A 71 -8.67 10.48 6.93
C GLN A 71 -9.61 11.39 7.73
N ARG A 72 -10.92 11.25 7.53
CA ARG A 72 -11.90 11.75 8.48
C ARG A 72 -11.97 10.79 9.65
N ARG A 73 -11.85 11.29 10.88
CA ARG A 73 -12.11 10.46 12.07
C ARG A 73 -13.58 10.02 12.01
N ALA A 74 -13.81 8.71 11.95
CA ALA A 74 -15.13 8.16 12.17
C ALA A 74 -15.41 8.19 13.68
N GLY A 75 -16.39 9.00 14.10
CA GLY A 75 -16.74 9.30 15.49
C GLY A 75 -16.15 10.66 15.90
N CYS A 76 -16.93 11.72 16.08
CA CYS A 76 -18.02 11.86 17.06
C CYS A 76 -19.10 12.87 16.60
N ASP A 77 -19.57 12.85 15.35
CA ASP A 77 -20.77 13.62 15.01
C ASP A 77 -22.00 12.81 15.42
N LEU A 78 -22.28 12.80 16.73
CA LEU A 78 -23.65 12.60 17.20
C LEU A 78 -24.44 13.81 16.70
N ASP A 79 -25.09 13.64 15.55
CA ASP A 79 -26.13 14.52 15.07
C ASP A 79 -27.08 14.83 16.22
N HIS A 80 -26.91 16.00 16.83
CA HIS A 80 -27.92 16.62 17.66
C HIS A 80 -29.08 16.97 16.72
N ARG A 81 -29.99 16.01 16.56
CA ARG A 81 -31.33 16.21 16.00
C ARG A 81 -31.85 17.53 16.57
N LYS A 82 -31.97 18.53 15.68
CA LYS A 82 -32.65 19.79 15.96
C LYS A 82 -34.01 19.47 16.57
N GLY A 83 -34.19 19.78 17.85
CA GLY A 83 -35.52 19.99 18.41
C GLY A 83 -36.13 21.19 17.69
N LYS A 84 -37.11 20.93 16.82
CA LYS A 84 -38.07 21.94 16.42
C LYS A 84 -39.08 22.04 17.57
N GLN A 85 -39.10 23.20 18.24
CA GLN A 85 -40.30 23.69 18.91
C GLN A 85 -41.17 24.38 17.86
#